data_AF-A0A3L9ZY10-F1
#
_entry.id   AF-A0A3L9ZY10-F1
#
_cell.length_a   1.000
_cell.length_b   1.000
_cell.length_c   1.000
_cell.angle_alpha   90.00
_cell.angle_beta   90.00
_cell.angle_gamma   90.00
#
_symmetry.space_group_name_H-M   'P 1'
#
loop_
_entity.id
_entity.type
_entity.pdbx_description
1 polymer ?
#
loop_
_entity_poly.entity_id
_entity_poly.type
_entity_poly.pdbx_seq_one_letter_code
_entity_poly.pdbx_strand_id
1 'polypeptide(L)'
;MTLYNKTLTDFNNNFIGFATLIVIGQSCLGSAAAMNILRNGTSLIQMFQLGIIVLICMLVNTSILAQMKHKVIFNLTILSVILSISLLFINKIII
;
A
#
# COMPACT_ATOMS: atom_id res chain seq x y z
N MET A 1 15.83 -21.49 4.37
CA MET A 1 15.48 -20.19 3.75
C MET A 1 14.20 -19.69 4.39
N THR A 2 14.19 -18.51 5.00
CA THR A 2 12.99 -17.92 5.60
C THR A 2 12.01 -17.50 4.52
N LEU A 3 10.70 -17.44 4.84
CA LEU A 3 9.64 -17.08 3.89
C LEU A 3 9.96 -15.77 3.15
N TYR A 4 10.41 -14.75 3.88
CA TYR A 4 10.83 -13.46 3.33
C TYR A 4 11.92 -13.58 2.25
N ASN A 5 12.97 -14.36 2.51
CA ASN A 5 14.08 -14.50 1.57
C ASN A 5 13.65 -15.23 0.30
N LYS A 6 12.79 -16.25 0.41
CA LYS A 6 12.25 -16.96 -0.75
C LYS A 6 11.41 -16.03 -1.64
N THR A 7 10.47 -15.30 -1.04
CA THR A 7 9.59 -14.38 -1.79
C THR A 7 10.37 -13.21 -2.41
N LEU A 8 11.43 -12.73 -1.74
CA LEU A 8 12.30 -11.69 -2.29
C LEU A 8 13.11 -12.21 -3.50
N THR A 9 13.60 -13.46 -3.45
CA THR A 9 14.29 -14.09 -4.58
C THR A 9 13.33 -14.28 -5.77
N ASP A 10 12.11 -14.75 -5.52
CA ASP A 10 11.08 -14.91 -6.55
C ASP A 10 10.67 -13.55 -7.16
N PHE A 11 10.54 -12.52 -6.32
CA PHE A 11 10.29 -11.13 -6.74
C PHE A 11 11.40 -10.61 -7.66
N ASN A 12 12.66 -10.94 -7.37
CA ASN A 12 13.79 -10.51 -8.20
C ASN A 12 13.84 -11.27 -9.54
N ASN A 13 13.48 -12.56 -9.55
CA ASN A 13 13.45 -13.37 -10.77
C ASN A 13 12.32 -12.99 -11.72
N ASN A 14 11.16 -12.54 -11.21
CA ASN A 14 9.98 -12.16 -12.01
C ASN A 14 9.46 -10.76 -11.63
N PHE A 15 10.36 -9.78 -11.58
CA PHE A 15 10.05 -8.44 -11.08
C PHE A 15 8.83 -7.80 -11.75
N ILE A 16 8.74 -7.81 -13.08
CA ILE A 16 7.65 -7.13 -13.79
C ILE A 16 6.28 -7.74 -13.44
N GLY A 17 6.19 -9.08 -13.38
CA GLY A 17 4.95 -9.78 -13.03
C GLY A 17 4.52 -9.48 -11.59
N PHE A 18 5.46 -9.59 -10.64
CA PHE A 18 5.15 -9.31 -9.24
C PHE A 18 4.90 -7.82 -8.98
N ALA A 19 5.63 -6.91 -9.60
CA ALA A 19 5.40 -5.47 -9.48
C ALA A 19 4.00 -5.10 -9.99
N THR A 20 3.55 -5.69 -11.10
CA THR A 20 2.19 -5.48 -11.63
C THR A 20 1.14 -5.99 -10.63
N LEU A 21 1.33 -7.18 -10.07
CA LEU A 21 0.43 -7.72 -9.03
C LEU A 21 0.38 -6.83 -7.79
N ILE A 22 1.53 -6.30 -7.36
CA ILE A 22 1.63 -5.37 -6.24
C ILE A 22 0.83 -4.10 -6.51
N VAL A 23 1.02 -3.46 -7.67
CA VAL A 23 0.31 -2.22 -8.01
C VAL A 23 -1.19 -2.42 -7.98
N ILE A 24 -1.68 -3.52 -8.59
CA ILE A 24 -3.12 -3.84 -8.61
C ILE A 24 -3.64 -4.10 -7.19
N GLY A 25 -3.00 -5.02 -6.46
CA GLY A 25 -3.46 -5.42 -5.13
C GLY A 25 -3.44 -4.27 -4.12
N GLN A 26 -2.38 -3.48 -4.13
CA GLN A 26 -2.23 -2.32 -3.27
C GLN A 26 -3.27 -1.24 -3.62
N SER A 27 -3.49 -0.96 -4.91
CA SER A 27 -4.46 0.06 -5.36
C SER A 27 -5.90 -0.30 -5.00
N CYS A 28 -6.28 -1.57 -5.10
CA CYS A 28 -7.60 -2.04 -4.69
C CYS A 28 -7.80 -1.87 -3.18
N LEU A 29 -6.82 -2.27 -2.37
CA LEU A 29 -6.84 -2.10 -0.92
C LEU A 29 -6.92 -0.63 -0.50
N GLY A 30 -6.10 0.23 -1.13
CA GLY A 30 -6.10 1.67 -0.89
C GLY A 30 -7.44 2.31 -1.24
N SER A 31 -8.05 1.90 -2.36
CA SER A 31 -9.37 2.39 -2.79
C SER A 31 -10.49 1.98 -1.83
N ALA A 32 -10.46 0.74 -1.34
CA ALA A 32 -11.41 0.27 -0.32
C ALA A 32 -11.27 1.03 0.99
N ALA A 33 -10.02 1.31 1.42
CA ALA A 33 -9.74 2.11 2.60
C ALA A 33 -10.22 3.57 2.43
N ALA A 34 -9.93 4.19 1.29
CA ALA A 34 -10.36 5.53 0.95
C ALA A 34 -11.90 5.67 0.96
N MET A 35 -12.60 4.72 0.34
CA MET A 35 -14.07 4.70 0.33
C MET A 35 -14.64 4.59 1.75
N ASN A 36 -14.04 3.75 2.60
CA ASN A 36 -14.52 3.58 3.97
C ASN A 36 -14.33 4.86 4.81
N ILE A 37 -13.24 5.60 4.59
CA ILE A 37 -13.00 6.89 5.25
C ILE A 37 -14.03 7.92 4.79
N LEU A 38 -14.28 8.01 3.49
CA LEU A 38 -15.19 9.00 2.92
C LEU A 38 -16.66 8.71 3.26
N ARG A 39 -17.02 7.43 3.45
CA ARG A 39 -18.36 7.03 3.89
C ARG A 39 -18.72 7.61 5.26
N ASN A 40 -17.74 7.81 6.13
CA ASN A 40 -17.97 8.33 7.46
C ASN A 40 -18.08 9.88 7.49
N GLY A 41 -17.92 10.56 6.36
CA GLY A 41 -18.03 12.02 6.21
C GLY A 41 -16.82 12.66 5.52
N THR A 42 -16.78 13.99 5.54
CA THR A 42 -15.69 14.81 4.95
C THR A 42 -15.09 15.80 5.94
N SER A 43 -14.99 15.44 7.22
CA SER A 43 -14.29 16.22 8.23
C SER A 43 -12.79 16.33 7.92
N LEU A 44 -12.13 17.36 8.43
CA LEU A 44 -10.68 17.60 8.24
C LEU A 44 -9.82 16.37 8.58
N ILE A 45 -10.21 15.62 9.61
CA ILE A 45 -9.51 14.40 10.05
C ILE A 45 -9.60 13.29 9.00
N GLN A 46 -10.77 13.13 8.37
CA GLN A 46 -11.00 12.12 7.31
C GLN A 46 -10.22 12.50 6.05
N MET A 47 -10.22 13.78 5.67
CA MET A 47 -9.43 14.26 4.53
C MET A 47 -7.92 14.07 4.74
N PHE A 48 -7.43 14.27 5.96
CA PHE A 48 -6.03 14.04 6.30
C PHE A 48 -5.66 12.55 6.22
N GLN A 49 -6.50 11.66 6.77
CA GLN A 49 -6.30 10.21 6.64
C GLN A 49 -6.31 9.74 5.18
N LEU A 50 -7.26 10.25 4.38
CA LEU A 50 -7.32 9.99 2.94
C LEU A 50 -6.02 10.42 2.24
N GLY A 51 -5.54 11.63 2.53
CA GLY A 51 -4.31 12.16 1.95
C GLY A 51 -3.09 11.28 2.25
N ILE A 52 -2.97 10.80 3.49
CA ILE A 52 -1.90 9.88 3.90
C ILE A 52 -1.96 8.57 3.11
N ILE A 53 -3.14 7.95 3.00
CA ILE A 53 -3.30 6.69 2.25
C ILE A 53 -2.86 6.89 0.80
N VAL A 54 -3.41 7.90 0.13
CA VAL A 54 -3.11 8.17 -1.27
C VAL A 54 -1.62 8.43 -1.49
N LEU A 55 -0.98 9.20 -0.60
CA LEU A 55 0.47 9.44 -0.65
C LEU A 55 1.26 8.13 -0.58
N ILE A 56 0.94 7.25 0.38
CA ILE A 56 1.63 5.97 0.54
C ILE A 56 1.41 5.05 -0.66
N CYS A 57 0.19 5.00 -1.20
CA CYS A 57 -0.11 4.25 -2.43
C CYS A 57 0.74 4.76 -3.61
N MET A 58 0.77 6.08 -3.80
CA MET A 58 1.54 6.69 -4.89
C MET A 58 3.05 6.52 -4.71
N LEU A 59 3.56 6.49 -3.48
CA LEU A 59 4.96 6.18 -3.20
C LEU A 59 5.34 4.77 -3.65
N VAL A 60 4.48 3.76 -3.45
CA VAL A 60 4.74 2.40 -3.95
C VAL A 60 4.84 2.41 -5.47
N ASN A 61 3.86 3.00 -6.16
CA ASN A 61 3.85 3.11 -7.63
C ASN A 61 5.09 3.85 -8.16
N THR A 62 5.45 4.95 -7.50
CA THR A 62 6.64 5.75 -7.85
C THR A 62 7.93 4.97 -7.64
N SER A 63 8.03 4.20 -6.55
CA SER A 63 9.22 3.38 -6.28
C SER A 63 9.46 2.28 -7.33
N ILE A 64 8.37 1.75 -7.90
CA ILE A 64 8.40 0.79 -9.00
C ILE A 64 8.83 1.50 -10.30
N LEU A 65 8.23 2.66 -10.61
CA LEU A 65 8.55 3.43 -11.81
C LEU A 65 9.99 3.97 -11.81
N ALA A 66 10.49 4.39 -10.66
CA ALA A 66 11.86 4.85 -10.45
C ALA A 66 12.89 3.71 -10.42
N GLN A 67 12.45 2.46 -10.63
CA GLN A 67 13.29 1.25 -10.61
C GLN A 67 14.20 1.20 -9.36
N MET A 68 13.62 1.55 -8.20
CA MET A 68 14.35 1.47 -6.94
C MET A 68 14.76 0.01 -6.66
N LYS A 69 15.73 -0.17 -5.75
CA LYS A 69 16.17 -1.52 -5.36
C LYS A 69 14.96 -2.38 -4.99
N HIS A 70 14.88 -3.58 -5.54
CA HIS A 70 13.80 -4.55 -5.32
C HIS A 70 13.39 -4.71 -3.84
N LYS A 71 14.38 -4.71 -2.93
CA LYS A 71 14.17 -4.78 -1.48
C LYS A 71 13.40 -3.58 -0.91
N VAL A 72 13.64 -2.38 -1.46
CA VAL A 72 12.94 -1.14 -1.06
C VAL A 72 11.49 -1.21 -1.50
N ILE A 73 11.24 -1.58 -2.77
CA ILE A 73 9.89 -1.72 -3.32
C ILE A 73 9.07 -2.73 -2.50
N PHE A 74 9.66 -3.89 -2.21
CA PHE A 74 9.00 -4.94 -1.44
C PHE A 74 8.64 -4.48 -0.02
N ASN A 75 9.56 -3.82 0.67
CA ASN A 75 9.32 -3.27 2.00
C ASN A 75 8.28 -2.13 1.99
N LEU A 76 8.31 -1.25 0.98
CA LEU A 76 7.33 -0.18 0.81
C LEU A 76 5.93 -0.73 0.60
N THR A 77 5.82 -1.80 -0.17
CA THR A 77 4.55 -2.48 -0.45
C THR A 77 3.96 -3.06 0.83
N ILE A 78 4.76 -3.77 1.61
CA ILE A 78 4.34 -4.31 2.91
C ILE A 78 3.87 -3.19 3.83
N LEU A 79 4.64 -2.08 3.89
CA LEU A 79 4.28 -0.92 4.68
C LEU A 79 2.95 -0.30 4.23
N SER A 80 2.73 -0.19 2.92
CA SER A 80 1.48 0.34 2.35
C SER A 80 0.26 -0.51 2.70
N VAL A 81 0.39 -1.84 2.63
CA VAL A 81 -0.69 -2.77 3.00
C VAL A 81 -0.99 -2.67 4.50
N ILE A 82 0.04 -2.69 5.35
CA ILE A 82 -0.13 -2.59 6.81
C ILE A 82 -0.78 -1.25 7.18
N LEU A 83 -0.34 -0.14 6.59
CA LEU A 83 -0.90 1.18 6.85
C LEU A 83 -2.35 1.30 6.36
N SER A 84 -2.66 0.78 5.17
CA SER A 84 -4.03 0.78 4.64
C SER A 84 -4.99 -0.01 5.54
N ILE A 85 -4.54 -1.17 6.05
CA ILE A 85 -5.30 -1.98 7.00
C ILE A 85 -5.42 -1.27 8.36
N SER A 86 -4.33 -0.71 8.88
CA SER A 86 -4.33 0.01 10.16
C SER A 86 -5.28 1.22 10.14
N LEU A 87 -5.27 2.00 9.06
CA LEU A 87 -6.15 3.15 8.88
C LEU A 87 -7.62 2.74 8.69
N LEU A 88 -7.89 1.59 8.06
CA LEU A 88 -9.23 0.98 8.05
C LEU A 88 -9.74 0.69 9.47
N PHE A 89 -8.90 0.13 10.34
CA PHE A 89 -9.26 -0.14 11.74
C PHE A 89 -9.42 1.14 12.56
N ILE A 90 -8.52 2.11 12.40
CA ILE A 90 -8.58 3.40 13.09
C ILE A 90 -9.86 4.16 12.73
N ASN A 91 -10.23 4.17 11.45
CA ASN A 91 -11.49 4.79 11.01
C ASN A 91 -12.74 4.10 11.61
N LYS A 92 -12.67 2.80 11.88
CA LYS A 92 -13.73 2.05 12.57
C LYS A 92 -13.78 2.26 14.10
N ILE A 93 -12.71 2.76 14.71
CA ILE A 93 -12.62 2.97 16.16
C ILE A 93 -12.97 4.41 16.53
N ILE A 94 -12.66 5.38 15.65
CA ILE A 94 -12.87 6.81 15.88
C ILE A 94 -14.31 7.25 15.57
N ILE A 95 -15.07 6.44 14.83
CA ILE A 95 -16.45 6.70 14.37
C ILE A 95 -17.29 5.47 14.64
#